data_AF-A0A1F2UEA5-F1
#
_entry.id   AF-A0A1F2UEA5-F1
#
_cell.length_a   1.000
_cell.length_b   1.000
_cell.length_c   1.000
_cell.angle_alpha   90.00
_cell.angle_beta   90.00
_cell.angle_gamma   90.00
#
_symmetry.space_group_name_H-M   'P 1'
#
loop_
_entity.id
_entity.type
_entity.pdbx_description
1 polymer ?
#
loop_
_entity_poly.entity_id
_entity_poly.type
_entity_poly.pdbx_seq_one_letter_code
_entity_poly.pdbx_strand_id
1 'polypeptide(L)'
;MKRMEKNNNPRELAESRFLVQFGFFKDFANYLNSFERAVELLYAKVSNAEETPYSVALPLLFLMRHSLELGYKYTIVELHYLNEIPYEPEKFKHRLERLHSALRELFNQAATKWSFSKSTLEDFEHHYANTEKCMKEFKQLDDCSMTFRYPIDMKGNPSLSPDDTVNLLALKRSYDSGMLLLDHLADVLQPCYEMLEEFHADTD
;
A
#
# COMPACT_ATOMS: atom_id res chain seq x y z
N MET A 1 -19.55 -25.65 -12.91
CA MET A 1 -19.45 -25.21 -11.50
C MET A 1 -20.84 -24.84 -11.01
N LYS A 2 -21.44 -25.60 -10.08
CA LYS A 2 -22.76 -25.26 -9.52
C LYS A 2 -22.55 -24.06 -8.59
N ARG A 3 -23.11 -22.90 -8.93
CA ARG A 3 -23.12 -21.72 -8.06
C ARG A 3 -23.91 -22.10 -6.80
N MET A 4 -23.26 -22.20 -5.64
CA MET A 4 -24.01 -22.36 -4.38
C MET A 4 -24.95 -21.16 -4.26
N GLU A 5 -26.21 -21.42 -3.93
CA GLU A 5 -27.12 -20.36 -3.51
C GLU A 5 -26.51 -19.70 -2.27
N LYS A 6 -26.09 -18.44 -2.42
CA LYS A 6 -25.68 -17.64 -1.27
C LYS A 6 -26.93 -17.41 -0.44
N ASN A 7 -27.02 -18.06 0.72
CA ASN A 7 -28.06 -17.76 1.69
C ASN A 7 -27.78 -16.37 2.27
N ASN A 8 -28.26 -15.32 1.59
CA ASN A 8 -28.13 -13.92 2.01
C ASN A 8 -29.04 -13.58 3.20
N ASN A 9 -29.38 -14.55 4.06
CA ASN A 9 -30.31 -14.34 5.15
C ASN A 9 -29.72 -14.68 6.52
N PRO A 10 -28.82 -13.84 7.06
CA PRO A 10 -28.56 -13.82 8.49
C PRO A 10 -29.68 -13.00 9.13
N ARG A 11 -30.62 -13.68 9.79
CA ARG A 11 -31.70 -13.15 10.64
C ARG A 11 -31.60 -11.64 10.93
N GLU A 12 -32.52 -10.87 10.34
CA GLU A 12 -32.74 -9.42 10.52
C GLU A 12 -31.52 -8.52 10.23
N LEU A 13 -31.20 -8.39 8.94
CA LEU A 13 -30.26 -7.41 8.45
C LEU A 13 -30.85 -6.00 8.54
N ALA A 14 -30.36 -5.19 9.47
CA ALA A 14 -30.60 -3.75 9.45
C ALA A 14 -29.82 -3.13 8.27
N GLU A 15 -30.54 -2.52 7.32
CA GLU A 15 -29.95 -1.86 6.14
C GLU A 15 -28.83 -0.87 6.51
N SER A 16 -28.96 -0.20 7.66
CA SER A 16 -27.94 0.71 8.20
C SER A 16 -26.55 0.07 8.38
N ARG A 17 -26.47 -1.25 8.55
CA ARG A 17 -25.19 -2.00 8.65
C ARG A 17 -24.51 -2.22 7.30
N PHE A 18 -25.19 -1.93 6.19
CA PHE A 18 -24.72 -2.13 4.81
C PHE A 18 -24.58 -0.83 4.02
N LEU A 19 -24.90 0.32 4.64
CA LEU A 19 -24.71 1.62 4.01
C LEU A 19 -23.26 2.08 4.18
N VAL A 20 -22.61 2.40 3.05
CA VAL A 20 -21.28 3.01 3.01
C VAL A 20 -21.43 4.44 2.51
N GLN A 21 -20.91 5.40 3.28
CA GLN A 21 -20.86 6.79 2.88
C GLN A 21 -19.51 7.08 2.21
N PHE A 22 -19.50 7.13 0.88
CA PHE A 22 -18.25 7.31 0.11
C PHE A 22 -17.56 8.65 0.33
N GLY A 23 -18.28 9.66 0.85
CA GLY A 23 -17.70 10.96 1.19
C GLY A 23 -16.60 10.93 2.25
N PHE A 24 -16.41 9.80 2.96
CA PHE A 24 -15.29 9.62 3.88
C PHE A 24 -13.99 9.16 3.21
N PHE A 25 -14.02 8.66 1.97
CA PHE A 25 -12.81 8.24 1.24
C PHE A 25 -12.28 9.40 0.39
N LYS A 26 -11.56 10.34 1.02
CA LYS A 26 -11.17 11.60 0.37
C LYS A 26 -9.74 11.64 -0.17
N ASP A 27 -8.88 10.77 0.34
CA ASP A 27 -7.44 10.82 0.12
C ASP A 27 -6.82 9.41 0.10
N PHE A 28 -5.53 9.34 -0.22
CA PHE A 28 -4.80 8.08 -0.25
C PHE A 28 -4.76 7.36 1.11
N ALA A 29 -4.74 8.08 2.22
CA ALA A 29 -4.71 7.48 3.56
C ALA A 29 -5.99 6.67 3.85
N ASN A 30 -7.17 7.22 3.53
CA ASN A 30 -8.45 6.52 3.68
C ASN A 30 -8.52 5.26 2.80
N TYR A 31 -8.05 5.35 1.56
CA TYR A 31 -7.98 4.20 0.66
C TYR A 31 -7.01 3.15 1.21
N LEU A 32 -5.77 3.54 1.56
CA LEU A 32 -4.76 2.66 2.13
C LEU A 32 -5.30 1.88 3.34
N ASN A 33 -5.79 2.61 4.34
CA ASN A 33 -6.35 2.03 5.57
C ASN A 33 -7.45 0.99 5.28
N SER A 34 -8.31 1.26 4.30
CA SER A 34 -9.38 0.33 3.93
C SER A 34 -8.85 -0.98 3.31
N PHE A 35 -7.82 -0.90 2.48
CA PHE A 35 -7.20 -2.05 1.84
C PHE A 35 -6.34 -2.85 2.81
N GLU A 36 -5.58 -2.20 3.68
CA GLU A 36 -4.84 -2.87 4.75
C GLU A 36 -5.77 -3.58 5.71
N ARG A 37 -6.89 -2.94 6.06
CA ARG A 37 -7.90 -3.60 6.89
C ARG A 37 -8.43 -4.88 6.25
N ALA A 38 -8.61 -4.89 4.93
CA ALA A 38 -9.03 -6.08 4.20
C ALA A 38 -7.93 -7.16 4.16
N VAL A 39 -6.66 -6.77 4.02
CA VAL A 39 -5.50 -7.68 4.14
C VAL A 39 -5.53 -8.37 5.51
N GLU A 40 -5.65 -7.63 6.60
CA GLU A 40 -5.67 -8.20 7.96
C GLU A 40 -6.83 -9.16 8.16
N LEU A 41 -8.03 -8.81 7.68
CA LEU A 41 -9.21 -9.66 7.80
C LEU A 41 -9.06 -10.98 7.04
N LEU A 42 -8.54 -10.95 5.81
CA LEU A 42 -8.34 -12.15 5.01
C LEU A 42 -7.19 -13.00 5.52
N TYR A 43 -6.08 -12.37 5.93
CA TYR A 43 -4.94 -13.07 6.49
C TYR A 43 -5.33 -13.77 7.80
N ALA A 44 -6.08 -13.10 8.67
CA ALA A 44 -6.57 -13.67 9.93
C ALA A 44 -7.40 -14.95 9.72
N LYS A 45 -8.25 -14.98 8.68
CA LYS A 45 -9.02 -16.17 8.33
C LYS A 45 -8.14 -17.36 7.97
N VAL A 46 -7.06 -17.12 7.23
CA VAL A 46 -6.09 -18.16 6.89
C VAL A 46 -5.29 -18.59 8.13
N SER A 47 -4.79 -17.64 8.92
CA SER A 47 -3.98 -17.95 10.11
C SER A 47 -4.76 -18.68 11.20
N ASN A 48 -6.06 -18.44 11.30
CA ASN A 48 -6.96 -19.10 12.24
C ASN A 48 -7.55 -20.42 11.70
N ALA A 49 -7.12 -20.86 10.51
CA ALA A 49 -7.65 -22.05 9.82
C ALA A 49 -9.17 -22.01 9.55
N GLU A 50 -9.75 -20.80 9.44
CA GLU A 50 -11.14 -20.59 9.02
C GLU A 50 -11.29 -20.66 7.49
N GLU A 51 -10.22 -20.39 6.76
CA GLU A 51 -10.13 -20.47 5.30
C GLU A 51 -8.83 -21.13 4.86
N THR A 52 -8.82 -21.70 3.66
CA THR A 52 -7.60 -22.26 3.07
C THR A 52 -6.85 -21.19 2.25
N PRO A 53 -5.51 -21.23 2.16
CA PRO A 53 -4.76 -20.34 1.27
C PRO A 53 -5.31 -20.29 -0.16
N TYR A 54 -5.70 -21.44 -0.72
CA TYR A 54 -6.24 -21.53 -2.08
C TYR A 54 -7.52 -20.73 -2.32
N SER A 55 -8.32 -20.52 -1.28
CA SER A 55 -9.60 -19.81 -1.40
C SER A 55 -9.46 -18.28 -1.45
N VAL A 56 -8.35 -17.75 -0.91
CA VAL A 56 -8.16 -16.29 -0.74
C VAL A 56 -6.81 -15.78 -1.21
N ALA A 57 -5.88 -16.63 -1.67
CA ALA A 57 -4.52 -16.20 -2.04
C ALA A 57 -4.52 -15.08 -3.07
N LEU A 58 -5.24 -15.23 -4.18
CA LEU A 58 -5.30 -14.21 -5.24
C LEU A 58 -5.78 -12.84 -4.73
N PRO A 59 -6.96 -12.71 -4.07
CA PRO A 59 -7.37 -11.43 -3.53
C PRO A 59 -6.44 -10.92 -2.43
N LEU A 60 -5.95 -11.76 -1.52
CA LEU A 60 -5.04 -11.34 -0.46
C LEU A 60 -3.73 -10.75 -1.02
N LEU A 61 -3.12 -11.44 -1.98
CA LEU A 61 -1.89 -10.99 -2.66
C LEU A 61 -2.11 -9.70 -3.43
N PHE A 62 -3.23 -9.57 -4.14
CA PHE A 62 -3.60 -8.34 -4.82
C PHE A 62 -3.77 -7.18 -3.84
N LEU A 63 -4.45 -7.40 -2.72
CA LEU A 63 -4.71 -6.37 -1.71
C LEU A 63 -3.40 -5.89 -1.07
N MET A 64 -2.50 -6.78 -0.67
CA MET A 64 -1.17 -6.41 -0.14
C MET A 64 -0.36 -5.61 -1.17
N ARG A 65 -0.34 -6.05 -2.43
CA ARG A 65 0.35 -5.33 -3.49
C ARG A 65 -0.27 -3.96 -3.78
N HIS A 66 -1.59 -3.85 -3.64
CA HIS A 66 -2.31 -2.59 -3.88
C HIS A 66 -2.15 -1.60 -2.73
N SER A 67 -2.25 -2.05 -1.47
CA SER A 67 -1.95 -1.21 -0.31
C SER A 67 -0.51 -0.71 -0.34
N LEU A 68 0.46 -1.55 -0.71
CA LEU A 68 1.85 -1.11 -0.91
C LEU A 68 1.96 0.03 -1.94
N GLU A 69 1.25 -0.07 -3.08
CA GLU A 69 1.19 1.04 -4.06
C GLU A 69 0.55 2.30 -3.49
N LEU A 70 -0.53 2.17 -2.73
CA LEU A 70 -1.21 3.30 -2.10
C LEU A 70 -0.34 3.97 -1.04
N GLY A 71 0.38 3.20 -0.22
CA GLY A 71 1.35 3.70 0.74
C GLY A 71 2.43 4.54 0.06
N TYR A 72 3.05 4.01 -1.01
CA TYR A 72 3.99 4.79 -1.80
C TYR A 72 3.38 6.09 -2.33
N LYS A 73 2.19 6.04 -2.92
CA LYS A 73 1.54 7.22 -3.51
C LYS A 73 1.20 8.26 -2.45
N TYR A 74 0.69 7.83 -1.30
CA TYR A 74 0.45 8.70 -0.16
C TYR A 74 1.73 9.42 0.25
N THR A 75 2.79 8.67 0.57
CA THR A 75 4.07 9.24 1.00
C THR A 75 4.70 10.16 -0.05
N ILE A 76 4.57 9.85 -1.34
CA ILE A 76 5.05 10.71 -2.44
C ILE A 76 4.28 12.02 -2.48
N VAL A 77 2.95 12.00 -2.32
CA VAL A 77 2.13 13.23 -2.29
C VAL A 77 2.54 14.11 -1.12
N GLU A 78 2.71 13.52 0.06
CA GLU A 78 3.19 14.19 1.27
C GLU A 78 4.55 14.88 1.05
N LEU A 79 5.51 14.17 0.47
CA LEU A 79 6.83 14.74 0.17
C LEU A 79 6.79 15.80 -0.95
N HIS A 80 5.88 15.68 -1.91
CA HIS A 80 5.67 16.71 -2.92
C HIS A 80 5.20 18.02 -2.28
N TYR A 81 4.25 17.93 -1.35
CA TYR A 81 3.76 19.07 -0.58
C TYR A 81 4.89 19.74 0.21
N LEU A 82 5.65 18.99 0.99
CA LEU A 82 6.75 19.52 1.81
C LEU A 82 7.90 20.13 1.00
N ASN A 83 8.15 19.58 -0.18
CA ASN A 83 9.14 20.12 -1.11
C ASN A 83 8.60 21.30 -1.94
N GLU A 84 7.32 21.67 -1.79
CA GLU A 84 6.65 22.73 -2.55
C GLU A 84 6.75 22.51 -4.07
N ILE A 85 6.65 21.25 -4.51
CA ILE A 85 6.68 20.86 -5.93
C ILE A 85 5.34 20.23 -6.34
N PRO A 86 4.77 20.60 -7.50
CA PRO A 86 3.50 20.04 -7.94
C PRO A 86 3.54 18.51 -8.04
N TYR A 87 2.51 17.84 -7.49
CA TYR A 87 2.32 16.41 -7.67
C TYR A 87 1.71 16.13 -9.05
N GLU A 88 2.34 15.25 -9.83
CA GLU A 88 1.89 14.84 -11.16
C GLU A 88 1.47 13.35 -11.15
N PRO A 89 0.17 13.03 -11.03
CA PRO A 89 -0.31 11.65 -10.89
C PRO A 89 0.13 10.72 -12.03
N GLU A 90 0.19 11.24 -13.26
CA GLU A 90 0.52 10.48 -14.48
C GLU A 90 1.98 9.98 -14.52
N LYS A 91 2.88 10.63 -13.78
CA LYS A 91 4.29 10.25 -13.69
C LYS A 91 4.47 8.92 -12.96
N PHE A 92 3.55 8.60 -12.06
CA PHE A 92 3.63 7.49 -11.12
C PHE A 92 2.60 6.39 -11.46
N LYS A 93 2.85 5.69 -12.57
CA LYS A 93 2.09 4.47 -12.95
C LYS A 93 2.20 3.36 -11.89
N HIS A 94 1.48 2.25 -12.09
CA HIS A 94 1.42 1.08 -11.21
C HIS A 94 2.74 0.27 -11.02
N ARG A 95 3.92 0.85 -11.24
CA ARG A 95 5.20 0.14 -11.10
C ARG A 95 5.85 0.51 -9.77
N LEU A 96 5.87 -0.45 -8.84
CA LEU A 96 6.39 -0.25 -7.48
C LEU A 96 7.84 0.23 -7.46
N GLU A 97 8.68 -0.28 -8.36
CA GLU A 97 10.09 0.13 -8.47
C GLU A 97 10.24 1.63 -8.77
N ARG A 98 9.38 2.19 -9.65
CA ARG A 98 9.41 3.62 -9.98
C ARG A 98 8.97 4.48 -8.80
N LEU A 99 7.95 4.01 -8.07
CA LEU A 99 7.48 4.65 -6.85
C LEU A 99 8.56 4.64 -5.77
N HIS A 100 9.25 3.51 -5.61
CA HIS A 100 10.33 3.34 -4.65
C HIS A 100 11.51 4.29 -4.92
N SER A 101 11.95 4.40 -6.19
CA SER A 101 13.00 5.38 -6.56
C SER A 101 12.56 6.82 -6.32
N ALA A 102 11.31 7.16 -6.66
CA ALA A 102 10.78 8.51 -6.44
C ALA A 102 10.71 8.88 -4.96
N LEU A 103 10.30 7.95 -4.10
CA LEU A 103 10.30 8.13 -2.64
C LEU A 103 11.68 8.58 -2.13
N ARG A 104 12.75 7.91 -2.58
CA ARG A 104 14.13 8.26 -2.20
C ARG A 104 14.52 9.67 -2.64
N GLU A 105 14.25 10.00 -3.90
CA GLU A 105 14.59 11.31 -4.47
C GLU A 105 13.89 12.44 -3.74
N LEU A 106 12.60 12.28 -3.45
CA LEU A 106 11.78 13.26 -2.75
C LEU A 106 12.14 13.36 -1.26
N PHE A 107 12.43 12.25 -0.61
CA PHE A 107 12.89 12.24 0.77
C PHE A 107 14.23 12.98 0.91
N ASN A 108 15.19 12.76 0.02
CA ASN A 108 16.48 13.44 0.06
C ASN A 108 16.35 14.96 -0.14
N GLN A 109 15.41 15.40 -0.97
CA GLN A 109 15.08 16.82 -1.13
C GLN A 109 14.51 17.39 0.17
N ALA A 110 13.55 16.71 0.78
CA ALA A 110 12.93 17.14 2.04
C ALA A 110 13.97 17.17 3.17
N ALA A 111 14.79 16.12 3.29
CA ALA A 111 15.86 16.03 4.26
C ALA A 111 16.87 17.17 4.16
N THR A 112 17.18 17.60 2.93
CA THR A 112 18.07 18.75 2.69
C THR A 112 17.38 20.06 3.07
N LYS A 113 16.14 20.26 2.61
CA LYS A 113 15.35 21.49 2.85
C LYS A 113 15.11 21.73 4.34
N TRP A 114 14.76 20.68 5.07
CA TRP A 114 14.34 20.74 6.47
C TRP A 114 15.44 20.28 7.45
N SER A 115 16.66 20.03 6.95
CA SER A 115 17.83 19.67 7.77
C SER A 115 17.58 18.50 8.72
N PHE A 116 17.10 17.37 8.19
CA PHE A 116 16.78 16.19 9.02
C PHE A 116 17.96 15.71 9.86
N SER A 117 17.66 15.26 11.07
CA SER A 117 18.67 14.75 12.00
C SER A 117 19.32 13.47 11.48
N LYS A 118 20.54 13.18 11.94
CA LYS A 118 21.23 11.92 11.61
C LYS A 118 20.40 10.68 11.99
N SER A 119 19.71 10.71 13.13
CA SER A 119 18.84 9.61 13.57
C SER A 119 17.71 9.38 12.57
N THR A 120 17.04 10.46 12.13
CA THR A 120 15.96 10.39 11.13
C THR A 120 16.44 9.78 9.81
N LEU A 121 17.64 10.12 9.37
CA LEU A 121 18.24 9.55 8.16
C LEU A 121 18.56 8.06 8.33
N GLU A 122 19.12 7.67 9.48
CA GLU A 122 19.43 6.27 9.80
C GLU A 122 18.16 5.40 9.88
N ASP A 123 17.11 5.91 10.53
CA ASP A 123 15.81 5.24 10.63
C ASP A 123 15.16 5.08 9.25
N PHE A 124 15.21 6.13 8.42
CA PHE A 124 14.75 6.06 7.03
C PHE A 124 15.49 4.98 6.25
N GLU A 125 16.82 4.93 6.30
CA GLU A 125 17.60 3.92 5.57
C GLU A 125 17.24 2.48 6.01
N HIS A 126 17.06 2.26 7.31
CA HIS A 126 16.65 0.97 7.84
C HIS A 126 15.29 0.52 7.28
N HIS A 127 14.27 1.38 7.37
CA HIS A 127 12.93 1.04 6.90
C HIS A 127 12.82 1.04 5.37
N TYR A 128 13.60 1.87 4.67
CA TYR A 128 13.67 1.90 3.22
C TYR A 128 14.19 0.57 2.66
N ALA A 129 15.21 -0.03 3.30
CA ALA A 129 15.70 -1.36 2.92
C ALA A 129 14.64 -2.47 3.08
N ASN A 130 13.85 -2.42 4.15
CA ASN A 130 12.73 -3.35 4.36
C ASN A 130 11.63 -3.15 3.30
N THR A 131 11.31 -1.90 2.98
CA THR A 131 10.35 -1.53 1.93
C THR A 131 10.84 -1.99 0.55
N GLU A 132 12.14 -1.85 0.26
CA GLU A 132 12.75 -2.30 -0.99
C GLU A 132 12.64 -3.82 -1.15
N LYS A 133 12.94 -4.56 -0.08
CA LYS A 133 12.82 -6.02 -0.06
C LYS A 133 11.39 -6.46 -0.40
N CYS A 134 10.40 -5.92 0.31
CA CYS A 134 8.99 -6.19 0.07
C CYS A 134 8.58 -5.84 -1.37
N MET A 135 9.01 -4.67 -1.86
CA MET A 135 8.77 -4.25 -3.25
C MET A 135 9.34 -5.24 -4.26
N LYS A 136 10.57 -5.72 -4.07
CA LYS A 136 11.21 -6.68 -4.98
C LYS A 136 10.46 -8.02 -5.00
N GLU A 137 9.98 -8.49 -3.85
CA GLU A 137 9.15 -9.70 -3.76
C GLU A 137 7.84 -9.53 -4.54
N PHE A 138 7.11 -8.42 -4.35
CA PHE A 138 5.89 -8.16 -5.11
C PHE A 138 6.14 -7.89 -6.59
N LYS A 139 7.27 -7.27 -6.96
CA LYS A 139 7.65 -7.07 -8.36
C LYS A 139 7.84 -8.41 -9.07
N GLN A 140 8.44 -9.39 -8.40
CA GLN A 140 8.64 -10.73 -8.96
C GLN A 140 7.32 -11.47 -9.17
N LEU A 141 6.36 -11.31 -8.25
CA LEU A 141 5.06 -11.98 -8.34
C LEU A 141 4.06 -11.23 -9.24
N ASP A 142 4.07 -9.90 -9.23
CA ASP A 142 3.12 -9.03 -9.92
C ASP A 142 3.67 -7.62 -10.20
N ASP A 143 4.46 -7.51 -11.27
CA ASP A 143 5.13 -6.25 -11.68
C ASP A 143 4.17 -5.12 -12.07
N CYS A 144 2.92 -5.43 -12.47
CA CYS A 144 2.00 -4.44 -13.04
C CYS A 144 0.56 -4.50 -12.53
N SER A 145 0.33 -5.12 -11.36
CA SER A 145 -0.99 -5.27 -10.74
C SER A 145 -1.92 -6.23 -11.47
N MET A 146 -1.45 -7.04 -12.42
CA MET A 146 -2.33 -7.85 -13.28
C MET A 146 -2.33 -9.32 -12.90
N THR A 147 -1.22 -9.85 -12.40
CA THR A 147 -0.99 -11.30 -12.24
C THR A 147 -2.06 -11.96 -11.37
N PHE A 148 -2.49 -11.30 -10.30
CA PHE A 148 -3.46 -11.88 -9.35
C PHE A 148 -4.92 -11.64 -9.73
N ARG A 149 -5.19 -10.79 -10.72
CA ARG A 149 -6.56 -10.43 -11.14
C ARG A 149 -7.03 -11.20 -12.36
N TYR A 150 -6.10 -11.58 -13.23
CA TYR A 150 -6.41 -12.23 -14.49
C TYR A 150 -5.62 -13.55 -14.58
N PRO A 151 -6.27 -14.64 -15.04
CA PRO A 151 -5.58 -15.92 -15.19
C PRO A 151 -4.64 -15.95 -16.40
N ILE A 152 -4.79 -14.98 -17.32
CA ILE A 152 -3.97 -14.84 -18.53
C ILE A 152 -3.48 -13.40 -18.69
N ASP A 153 -2.29 -13.24 -19.24
CA ASP A 153 -1.71 -11.95 -19.60
C ASP A 153 -2.30 -11.39 -20.90
N MET A 154 -1.89 -10.17 -21.28
CA MET A 154 -2.33 -9.53 -22.53
C MET A 154 -1.90 -10.26 -23.81
N LYS A 155 -0.99 -11.25 -23.70
CA LYS A 155 -0.52 -12.10 -24.79
C LYS A 155 -1.21 -13.46 -24.81
N GLY A 156 -2.10 -13.74 -23.85
CA GLY A 156 -2.81 -15.00 -23.70
C GLY A 156 -2.03 -16.10 -22.97
N ASN A 157 -0.86 -15.80 -22.39
CA ASN A 157 -0.11 -16.76 -21.59
C ASN A 157 -0.70 -16.82 -20.17
N PRO A 158 -0.61 -17.97 -19.46
CA PRO A 158 -0.97 -18.05 -18.05
C PRO A 158 -0.21 -17.00 -17.22
N SER A 159 -0.91 -16.29 -16.34
CA SER A 159 -0.29 -15.28 -15.47
C SER A 159 0.54 -15.91 -14.34
N LEU A 160 0.19 -17.13 -13.92
CA LEU A 160 0.93 -17.93 -12.95
C LEU A 160 1.18 -19.33 -13.52
N SER A 161 2.36 -19.88 -13.23
CA SER A 161 2.72 -21.26 -13.52
C SER A 161 2.04 -22.22 -12.54
N PRO A 162 1.67 -23.45 -12.94
CA PRO A 162 1.21 -24.49 -12.01
C PRO A 162 2.23 -24.84 -10.90
N ASP A 163 3.52 -24.58 -11.14
CA ASP A 163 4.60 -24.84 -10.18
C ASP A 163 4.87 -23.64 -9.24
N ASP A 164 4.24 -22.48 -9.48
CA ASP A 164 4.43 -21.31 -8.64
C ASP A 164 3.87 -21.56 -7.24
N THR A 165 4.69 -21.34 -6.22
CA THR A 165 4.31 -21.45 -4.82
C THR A 165 4.68 -20.19 -4.07
N VAL A 166 3.73 -19.64 -3.31
CA VAL A 166 3.96 -18.47 -2.46
C VAL A 166 3.75 -18.85 -1.00
N ASN A 167 4.75 -18.57 -0.16
CA ASN A 167 4.61 -18.68 1.28
C ASN A 167 3.95 -17.40 1.84
N LEU A 168 2.63 -17.45 2.03
CA LEU A 168 1.84 -16.31 2.52
C LEU A 168 2.32 -15.78 3.87
N LEU A 169 2.80 -16.64 4.78
CA LEU A 169 3.33 -16.21 6.07
C LEU A 169 4.62 -15.39 5.91
N ALA A 170 5.56 -15.88 5.09
CA ALA A 170 6.81 -15.17 4.83
C ALA A 170 6.56 -13.84 4.12
N LEU A 171 5.69 -13.84 3.11
CA LEU A 171 5.35 -12.64 2.36
C LEU A 171 4.60 -11.62 3.24
N LYS A 172 3.66 -12.05 4.09
CA LYS A 172 2.97 -11.15 5.03
C LYS A 172 3.94 -10.47 5.99
N ARG A 173 4.92 -11.19 6.54
CA ARG A 173 5.96 -10.59 7.41
C ARG A 173 6.80 -9.55 6.68
N SER A 174 7.13 -9.81 5.42
CA SER A 174 7.86 -8.87 4.57
C SER A 174 7.01 -7.64 4.24
N TYR A 175 5.73 -7.85 3.91
CA TYR A 175 4.73 -6.80 3.75
C TYR A 175 4.64 -5.91 4.99
N ASP A 176 4.41 -6.49 6.16
CA ASP A 176 4.30 -5.74 7.43
C ASP A 176 5.54 -4.91 7.71
N SER A 177 6.73 -5.50 7.50
CA SER A 177 8.00 -4.79 7.70
C SER A 177 8.21 -3.67 6.67
N GLY A 178 7.74 -3.87 5.44
CA GLY A 178 7.86 -2.90 4.36
C GLY A 178 6.86 -1.75 4.45
N MET A 179 5.69 -1.97 5.07
CA MET A 179 4.70 -0.91 5.27
C MET A 179 5.11 0.08 6.36
N LEU A 180 5.95 -0.31 7.33
CA LEU A 180 6.39 0.56 8.42
C LEU A 180 6.92 1.93 7.95
N LEU A 181 7.70 1.98 6.86
CA LEU A 181 8.15 3.26 6.31
C LEU A 181 6.96 4.09 5.82
N LEU A 182 6.07 3.47 5.05
CA LEU A 182 4.98 4.14 4.36
C LEU A 182 3.88 4.60 5.31
N ASP A 183 3.69 3.88 6.43
CA ASP A 183 2.70 4.19 7.45
C ASP A 183 3.18 5.30 8.40
N HIS A 184 4.47 5.31 8.73
CA HIS A 184 5.01 6.20 9.77
C HIS A 184 5.79 7.41 9.23
N LEU A 185 6.10 7.47 7.93
CA LEU A 185 6.86 8.61 7.42
C LEU A 185 6.08 9.92 7.58
N ALA A 186 4.75 9.91 7.43
CA ALA A 186 3.93 11.10 7.68
C ALA A 186 4.09 11.63 9.12
N ASP A 187 4.11 10.74 10.12
CA ASP A 187 4.33 11.11 11.53
C ASP A 187 5.72 11.74 11.75
N VAL A 188 6.75 11.19 11.10
CA VAL A 188 8.13 11.73 11.16
C VAL A 188 8.21 13.11 10.49
N LEU A 189 7.40 13.34 9.46
CA LEU A 189 7.35 14.59 8.72
C LEU A 189 6.50 15.66 9.41
N GLN A 190 5.69 15.32 10.42
CA GLN A 190 4.77 16.23 11.12
C GLN A 190 5.40 17.60 11.50
N PRO A 191 6.61 17.66 12.11
CA PRO A 191 7.22 18.95 12.43
C PRO A 191 7.50 19.84 11.21
N CYS A 192 7.70 19.24 10.03
CA CYS A 192 7.94 19.97 8.80
C CYS A 192 6.67 20.65 8.28
N TYR A 193 5.50 20.02 8.47
CA TYR A 193 4.22 20.63 8.13
C TYR A 193 3.95 21.85 8.99
N GLU A 194 4.16 21.73 10.30
CA GLU A 194 3.98 22.82 11.26
C GLU A 194 4.83 24.05 10.89
N MET A 195 6.12 23.83 10.58
CA MET A 195 7.01 24.90 10.14
C MET A 195 6.60 25.51 8.79
N LEU A 196 6.10 24.70 7.84
CA LEU A 196 5.67 25.20 6.53
C LEU A 196 4.41 26.06 6.64
N GLU A 197 3.44 25.63 7.45
CA GLU A 197 2.20 26.36 7.70
C GLU A 197 2.45 27.69 8.42
N GLU A 198 3.34 27.71 9.41
CA GLU A 198 3.80 28.94 10.08
C GLU A 198 4.43 29.90 9.07
N PHE A 199 5.32 29.40 8.19
CA PHE A 199 5.97 30.22 7.18
C PHE A 199 4.98 30.85 6.19
N HIS A 200 3.97 30.10 5.74
CA HIS A 200 2.95 30.65 4.83
C HIS A 200 2.04 31.65 5.54
N ALA A 201 1.69 31.41 6.81
CA ALA A 201 0.86 32.33 7.61
C ALA A 201 1.53 33.69 7.87
N ASP A 202 2.86 33.73 7.95
CA ASP A 202 3.63 34.97 8.14
C ASP A 202 3.80 35.79 6.84
N THR A 203 3.47 35.22 5.68
CA THR A 203 3.63 35.85 4.35
C THR A 203 2.35 36.40 3.73
N ASP A 204 1.19 36.15 4.35
CA ASP A 204 -0.14 36.67 3.96
C ASP A 204 -0.55 37.93 4.77
#